data_AF-G0NN28-F1
#
_entry.id   AF-G0NN28-F1
#
_cell.length_a   1.000
_cell.length_b   1.000
_cell.length_c   1.000
_cell.angle_alpha   90.00
_cell.angle_beta   90.00
_cell.angle_gamma   90.00
#
_symmetry.space_group_name_H-M   'P 1'
#
loop_
_entity.id
_entity.type
_entity.pdbx_description
1 polymer ?
#
loop_
_entity_poly.entity_id
_entity_poly.type
_entity_poly.pdbx_seq_one_letter_code
_entity_poly.pdbx_strand_id
1 'polypeptide(L)'
;MPISDNKSPGNYAMVPGYQENPGYGSNRGKLLTLAALTCIVLTGILTAYFVVAMSKKTSCEKRIAAYFNVDSSEELTESQLANLTHVIFYPMIIQSDGSVSFPGRGQQKDKFERLAALARNSSVKAMISMAMGGSMADTVADPNRRKVLLDSVNTFVQDNSLDGVDIFWKWPETERDHSNLITLAKELRQRFPKPYIISQLVPPSPKQLDLQKEMSEIVDFLNVDVDHYFGVKFYENNYNWPERTDKTMQKYFCQMENLNKLNMVFSAIGVTYDNINGRELTTEPARSGWHFWRNLKRHGWDVSRASWNSQTNTPYIWNQNRRTYLAFENERSLEEKVKYVMDRNIGGMMFYEINSDDDENTMLNVIATARQCAGKSSNSIKFDCDGI
;
A
#
# COMPACT_ATOMS: atom_id res chain seq x y z
N MET A 1 -60.53 -9.88 -70.30
CA MET A 1 -60.58 -9.52 -71.73
C MET A 1 -59.34 -10.09 -72.41
N PRO A 2 -59.49 -10.66 -73.61
CA PRO A 2 -58.84 -11.89 -74.08
C PRO A 2 -57.56 -11.59 -74.88
N ILE A 3 -56.71 -12.53 -75.32
CA ILE A 3 -56.83 -13.46 -76.47
C ILE A 3 -55.50 -14.27 -76.44
N SER A 4 -55.49 -15.56 -76.08
CA SER A 4 -55.40 -16.77 -76.94
C SER A 4 -54.20 -16.79 -77.92
N ASP A 5 -53.28 -17.77 -77.84
CA ASP A 5 -53.30 -19.07 -78.56
C ASP A 5 -52.09 -19.07 -79.54
N ASN A 6 -51.40 -20.15 -79.96
CA ASN A 6 -51.48 -21.59 -79.80
C ASN A 6 -50.20 -22.23 -80.42
N LYS A 7 -49.96 -23.51 -80.11
CA LYS A 7 -49.28 -24.56 -80.91
C LYS A 7 -47.75 -24.79 -80.88
N SER A 8 -47.49 -26.11 -80.80
CA SER A 8 -46.32 -26.98 -80.66
C SER A 8 -45.78 -27.47 -82.04
N PRO A 9 -44.97 -28.56 -82.16
CA PRO A 9 -43.62 -28.84 -81.65
C PRO A 9 -42.61 -29.29 -82.76
N GLY A 10 -41.33 -29.42 -82.40
CA GLY A 10 -40.40 -30.42 -82.98
C GLY A 10 -39.36 -29.94 -84.02
N ASN A 11 -38.06 -30.11 -83.71
CA ASN A 11 -37.19 -31.12 -84.35
C ASN A 11 -35.70 -30.91 -84.00
N TYR A 12 -35.03 -32.05 -83.80
CA TYR A 12 -33.60 -32.20 -83.56
C TYR A 12 -32.78 -31.92 -84.83
N ALA A 13 -31.63 -31.24 -84.68
CA ALA A 13 -30.46 -31.44 -85.54
C ALA A 13 -29.18 -31.09 -84.75
N MET A 14 -28.21 -32.00 -84.80
CA MET A 14 -26.89 -31.89 -84.15
C MET A 14 -25.96 -30.92 -84.88
N VAL A 15 -25.13 -30.20 -84.11
CA VAL A 15 -23.92 -29.52 -84.58
C VAL A 15 -22.74 -29.92 -83.67
N PRO A 16 -21.58 -30.34 -84.20
CA PRO A 16 -20.50 -30.88 -83.40
C PRO A 16 -19.54 -29.82 -82.84
N GLY A 17 -19.10 -30.07 -81.60
CA GLY A 17 -17.70 -29.88 -81.17
C GLY A 17 -17.24 -28.47 -80.81
N TYR A 18 -17.35 -28.12 -79.53
CA TYR A 18 -16.37 -27.26 -78.86
C TYR A 18 -15.81 -28.02 -77.66
N GLN A 19 -14.52 -28.35 -77.70
CA GLN A 19 -13.79 -28.87 -76.54
C GLN A 19 -13.60 -27.74 -75.53
N GLU A 20 -14.15 -27.92 -74.32
CA GLU A 20 -13.78 -27.09 -73.17
C GLU A 20 -12.37 -27.43 -72.71
N ASN A 21 -11.57 -26.39 -72.50
CA ASN A 21 -10.22 -26.45 -71.97
C ASN A 21 -10.31 -26.25 -70.44
N PRO A 22 -10.08 -27.27 -69.59
CA PRO A 22 -10.23 -27.11 -68.16
C PRO A 22 -8.89 -26.72 -67.55
N GLY A 23 -8.76 -25.47 -67.11
CA GLY A 23 -7.65 -25.15 -66.21
C GLY A 23 -7.25 -23.70 -66.18
N TYR A 24 -8.06 -22.81 -65.60
CA TYR A 24 -7.55 -21.57 -65.01
C TYR A 24 -8.63 -20.90 -64.14
N GLY A 25 -9.06 -21.52 -63.03
CA GLY A 25 -10.17 -20.93 -62.26
C GLY A 25 -10.34 -21.27 -60.78
N SER A 26 -9.61 -22.24 -60.20
CA SER A 26 -9.89 -22.68 -58.82
C SER A 26 -8.84 -22.28 -57.79
N ASN A 27 -7.58 -22.10 -58.19
CA ASN A 27 -6.49 -21.93 -57.21
C ASN A 27 -6.23 -20.48 -56.80
N ARG A 28 -6.48 -19.49 -57.68
CA ARG A 28 -6.28 -18.06 -57.33
C ARG A 28 -7.26 -17.58 -56.25
N GLY A 29 -8.53 -17.95 -56.35
CA GLY A 29 -9.56 -17.56 -55.38
C GLY A 29 -9.30 -18.13 -53.98
N LYS A 30 -8.87 -19.40 -53.90
CA LYS A 30 -8.49 -20.07 -52.65
C LYS A 30 -7.19 -19.51 -52.05
N LEU A 31 -6.19 -19.18 -52.88
CA LEU A 31 -4.94 -18.58 -52.41
C LEU A 31 -5.16 -17.17 -51.85
N LEU A 32 -6.02 -16.37 -52.49
CA LEU A 32 -6.37 -15.02 -52.05
C LEU A 32 -7.19 -15.02 -50.74
N THR A 33 -8.10 -15.98 -50.57
CA THR A 33 -8.84 -16.14 -49.30
C THR A 33 -7.94 -16.64 -48.17
N LEU A 34 -7.05 -17.59 -48.44
CA LEU A 34 -6.08 -18.07 -47.44
C LEU A 34 -5.11 -16.95 -47.02
N ALA A 35 -4.63 -16.15 -47.97
CA ALA A 35 -3.77 -14.99 -47.71
C ALA A 35 -4.48 -13.87 -46.93
N ALA A 36 -5.77 -13.64 -47.19
CA ALA A 36 -6.57 -12.67 -46.44
C ALA A 36 -6.82 -13.14 -44.99
N LEU A 37 -7.13 -14.41 -44.78
CA LEU A 37 -7.30 -15.00 -43.45
C LEU A 37 -5.99 -15.01 -42.65
N THR A 38 -4.85 -15.35 -43.27
CA THR A 38 -3.55 -15.27 -42.59
C THR A 38 -3.17 -13.82 -42.28
N CYS A 39 -3.47 -12.85 -43.16
CA CYS A 39 -3.29 -11.44 -42.84
C CYS A 39 -4.14 -10.99 -41.66
N ILE A 40 -5.43 -11.36 -41.58
CA ILE A 40 -6.32 -11.00 -40.47
C ILE A 40 -5.83 -11.60 -39.15
N VAL A 41 -5.47 -12.88 -39.15
CA VAL A 41 -4.95 -13.56 -37.97
C VAL A 41 -3.61 -12.97 -37.53
N LEU A 42 -2.70 -12.69 -38.47
CA LEU A 42 -1.43 -12.04 -38.17
C LEU A 42 -1.63 -10.62 -37.64
N THR A 43 -2.53 -9.82 -38.23
CA THR A 43 -2.85 -8.48 -37.70
C THR A 43 -3.51 -8.55 -36.32
N GLY A 44 -4.41 -9.50 -36.09
CA GLY A 44 -5.06 -9.73 -34.79
C GLY A 44 -4.06 -10.13 -33.71
N ILE A 45 -3.14 -11.06 -34.03
CA ILE A 45 -2.04 -11.45 -33.15
C ILE A 45 -1.08 -10.28 -32.93
N LEU A 46 -0.72 -9.51 -33.96
CA LEU A 46 0.16 -8.36 -33.84
C LEU A 46 -0.47 -7.26 -32.98
N THR A 47 -1.78 -7.00 -33.13
CA THR A 47 -2.52 -6.04 -32.29
C THR A 47 -2.65 -6.53 -30.85
N ALA A 48 -2.93 -7.83 -30.63
CA ALA A 48 -2.95 -8.40 -29.29
C ALA A 48 -1.57 -8.34 -28.64
N TYR A 49 -0.50 -8.63 -29.39
CA TYR A 49 0.88 -8.47 -28.93
C TYR A 49 1.22 -7.01 -28.65
N PHE A 50 0.80 -6.07 -29.50
CA PHE A 50 1.01 -4.64 -29.28
C PHE A 50 0.24 -4.13 -28.06
N VAL A 51 -1.00 -4.58 -27.83
CA VAL A 51 -1.79 -4.24 -26.63
C VAL A 51 -1.15 -4.83 -25.38
N VAL A 52 -0.71 -6.11 -25.42
CA VAL A 52 -0.02 -6.76 -24.29
C VAL A 52 1.35 -6.12 -24.03
N ALA A 53 2.09 -5.76 -25.08
CA ALA A 53 3.39 -5.08 -25.00
C ALA A 53 3.27 -3.62 -24.53
N MET A 54 2.19 -2.92 -24.91
CA MET A 54 1.85 -1.59 -24.40
C MET A 54 1.37 -1.64 -22.94
N SER A 55 0.86 -2.77 -22.46
CA SER A 55 0.40 -2.92 -21.06
C SER A 55 1.54 -3.18 -20.06
N LYS A 56 2.74 -3.56 -20.52
CA LYS A 56 3.94 -3.56 -19.68
C LYS A 56 4.54 -2.14 -19.59
N LYS A 57 3.71 -1.18 -19.18
CA LYS A 57 4.25 -0.05 -18.42
C LYS A 57 4.78 -0.67 -17.13
N THR A 58 6.09 -0.73 -16.96
CA THR A 58 6.69 -0.90 -15.63
C THR A 58 6.16 0.26 -14.79
N SER A 59 5.05 0.03 -14.08
CA SER A 59 4.40 1.06 -13.30
C SER A 59 5.38 1.45 -12.20
N CYS A 60 5.72 2.72 -12.16
CA CYS A 60 6.52 3.31 -11.10
C CYS A 60 5.65 3.54 -9.84
N GLU A 61 4.48 2.92 -9.76
CA GLU A 61 3.49 3.20 -8.73
C GLU A 61 4.04 2.87 -7.35
N LYS A 62 4.26 3.92 -6.56
CA LYS A 62 4.58 3.80 -5.15
C LYS A 62 3.42 3.14 -4.41
N ARG A 63 3.73 2.29 -3.44
CA ARG A 63 2.72 1.69 -2.56
C ARG A 63 2.17 2.80 -1.67
N ILE A 64 0.84 2.98 -1.66
CA ILE A 64 0.14 3.84 -0.71
C ILE A 64 -0.70 2.91 0.15
N ALA A 65 -0.17 2.56 1.31
CA ALA A 65 -0.82 1.68 2.26
C ALA A 65 -1.39 2.51 3.42
N ALA A 66 -2.46 2.03 4.05
CA ALA A 66 -3.00 2.66 5.24
C ALA A 66 -3.55 1.66 6.24
N TYR A 67 -3.37 1.94 7.53
CA TYR A 67 -4.13 1.26 8.57
C TYR A 67 -5.51 1.89 8.66
N PHE A 68 -6.54 1.05 8.77
CA PHE A 68 -7.88 1.46 9.14
C PHE A 68 -8.19 0.89 10.53
N ASN A 69 -8.50 1.76 11.48
CA ASN A 69 -8.83 1.39 12.84
C ASN A 69 -10.26 0.85 12.93
N VAL A 70 -10.40 -0.46 13.10
CA VAL A 70 -11.71 -1.14 13.15
C VAL A 70 -12.53 -0.79 14.40
N ASP A 71 -11.88 -0.28 15.46
CA ASP A 71 -12.57 0.17 16.68
C ASP A 71 -13.01 1.64 16.59
N SER A 72 -12.55 2.37 15.57
CA SER A 72 -12.97 3.75 15.33
C SER A 72 -14.47 3.81 15.00
N SER A 73 -15.12 4.92 15.35
CA SER A 73 -16.47 5.23 14.86
C SER A 73 -16.50 5.63 13.39
N GLU A 74 -15.37 6.01 12.81
CA GLU A 74 -15.25 6.51 11.45
C GLU A 74 -15.42 5.42 10.39
N GLU A 75 -15.91 5.78 9.20
CA GLU A 75 -16.15 4.86 8.08
C GLU A 75 -15.02 4.93 7.04
N LEU A 76 -14.82 3.82 6.30
CA LEU A 76 -13.94 3.79 5.13
C LEU A 76 -14.77 4.08 3.88
N THR A 77 -14.29 4.97 3.03
CA THR A 77 -15.01 5.44 1.83
C THR A 77 -14.39 4.90 0.54
N GLU A 78 -15.19 4.88 -0.54
CA GLU A 78 -14.68 4.52 -1.87
C GLU A 78 -13.62 5.51 -2.37
N SER A 79 -13.75 6.80 -2.07
CA SER A 79 -12.75 7.81 -2.44
C SER A 79 -11.41 7.58 -1.74
N GLN A 80 -11.45 7.17 -0.47
CA GLN A 80 -10.24 6.76 0.25
C GLN A 80 -9.60 5.54 -0.41
N LEU A 81 -10.39 4.51 -0.68
CA LEU A 81 -9.92 3.28 -1.32
C LEU A 81 -9.32 3.55 -2.71
N ALA A 82 -9.92 4.42 -3.52
CA ALA A 82 -9.41 4.77 -4.85
C ALA A 82 -7.98 5.33 -4.81
N ASN A 83 -7.61 6.00 -3.72
CA ASN A 83 -6.27 6.57 -3.52
C ASN A 83 -5.26 5.58 -2.93
N LEU A 84 -5.70 4.46 -2.35
CA LEU A 84 -4.84 3.45 -1.75
C LEU A 84 -4.44 2.35 -2.75
N THR A 85 -3.30 1.71 -2.48
CA THR A 85 -2.95 0.41 -3.04
C THR A 85 -3.21 -0.73 -2.06
N HIS A 86 -3.08 -0.47 -0.76
CA HIS A 86 -3.35 -1.44 0.30
C HIS A 86 -4.13 -0.78 1.45
N VAL A 87 -5.10 -1.50 2.00
CA VAL A 87 -5.75 -1.16 3.27
C VAL A 87 -5.53 -2.31 4.24
N ILE A 88 -5.09 -1.98 5.45
CA ILE A 88 -4.81 -2.95 6.52
C ILE A 88 -5.78 -2.67 7.66
N PHE A 89 -6.73 -3.58 7.89
CA PHE A 89 -7.65 -3.50 9.00
C PHE A 89 -6.92 -3.81 10.31
N TYR A 90 -6.89 -2.84 11.21
CA TYR A 90 -6.11 -2.82 12.44
C TYR A 90 -6.98 -2.34 13.61
N PRO A 91 -6.72 -2.76 14.86
CA PRO A 91 -5.98 -3.95 15.24
C PRO A 91 -6.88 -5.20 15.18
N MET A 92 -6.39 -6.33 14.68
CA MET A 92 -6.96 -7.64 15.06
C MET A 92 -6.19 -8.17 16.27
N ILE A 93 -6.91 -8.46 17.35
CA ILE A 93 -6.38 -8.74 18.69
C ILE A 93 -6.02 -10.21 18.82
N ILE A 94 -4.75 -10.51 19.09
CA ILE A 94 -4.29 -11.87 19.40
C ILE A 94 -4.62 -12.20 20.86
N GLN A 95 -5.41 -13.26 21.06
CA GLN A 95 -5.81 -13.79 22.36
C GLN A 95 -4.72 -14.69 22.96
N SER A 96 -4.84 -15.00 24.25
CA SER A 96 -3.87 -15.85 24.97
C SER A 96 -3.82 -17.29 24.45
N ASP A 97 -4.87 -17.80 23.80
CA ASP A 97 -4.83 -19.12 23.16
C ASP A 97 -4.22 -19.08 21.74
N GLY A 98 -3.91 -17.88 21.24
CA GLY A 98 -3.42 -17.63 19.89
C GLY A 98 -4.52 -17.24 18.89
N SER A 99 -5.80 -17.38 19.22
CA SER A 99 -6.89 -16.98 18.32
C SER A 99 -6.90 -15.46 18.06
N VAL A 100 -7.43 -15.05 16.91
CA VAL A 100 -7.55 -13.64 16.53
C VAL A 100 -9.01 -13.19 16.64
N SER A 101 -9.24 -12.02 17.22
CA SER A 101 -10.57 -11.43 17.38
C SER A 101 -10.57 -9.92 17.16
N PHE A 102 -11.78 -9.33 17.09
CA PHE A 102 -11.94 -7.89 17.07
C PHE A 102 -11.69 -7.27 18.46
N PRO A 103 -11.26 -6.00 18.52
CA PRO A 103 -11.27 -5.24 19.76
C PRO A 103 -12.72 -5.09 20.27
N GLY A 104 -12.91 -5.12 21.59
CA GLY A 104 -14.21 -4.87 22.22
C GLY A 104 -15.16 -6.08 22.33
N ARG A 105 -16.45 -5.80 22.58
CA ARG A 105 -17.49 -6.81 22.90
C ARG A 105 -18.67 -6.86 21.91
N GLY A 106 -18.65 -6.16 20.77
CA GLY A 106 -19.71 -6.30 19.73
C GLY A 106 -19.84 -5.14 18.72
N GLN A 107 -20.35 -5.48 17.52
CA GLN A 107 -20.54 -4.69 16.28
C GLN A 107 -19.32 -4.45 15.38
N GLN A 108 -18.08 -4.63 15.87
CA GLN A 108 -16.88 -4.48 15.03
C GLN A 108 -16.85 -5.50 13.87
N LYS A 109 -17.38 -6.70 14.09
CA LYS A 109 -17.43 -7.76 13.05
C LYS A 109 -18.26 -7.33 11.84
N ASP A 110 -19.51 -6.93 12.05
CA ASP A 110 -20.42 -6.55 10.96
C ASP A 110 -19.89 -5.33 10.19
N LYS A 111 -19.31 -4.36 10.93
CA LYS A 111 -18.62 -3.22 10.32
C LYS A 111 -17.46 -3.68 9.47
N PHE A 112 -16.58 -4.50 10.03
CA PHE A 112 -15.43 -5.03 9.31
C PHE A 112 -15.85 -5.80 8.05
N GLU A 113 -16.81 -6.71 8.13
CA GLU A 113 -17.26 -7.52 6.98
C GLU A 113 -17.78 -6.62 5.85
N ARG A 114 -18.56 -5.59 6.19
CA ARG A 114 -19.02 -4.58 5.22
C ARG A 114 -17.86 -3.80 4.60
N LEU A 115 -16.91 -3.33 5.40
CA LEU A 115 -15.77 -2.54 4.91
C LEU A 115 -14.78 -3.38 4.11
N ALA A 116 -14.56 -4.65 4.49
CA ALA A 116 -13.79 -5.61 3.73
C ALA A 116 -14.47 -5.89 2.38
N ALA A 117 -15.80 -6.03 2.35
CA ALA A 117 -16.54 -6.14 1.10
C ALA A 117 -16.39 -4.91 0.20
N LEU A 118 -16.44 -3.70 0.79
CA LEU A 118 -16.20 -2.45 0.08
C LEU A 118 -14.79 -2.42 -0.54
N ALA A 119 -13.76 -2.78 0.24
CA ALA A 119 -12.38 -2.85 -0.23
C ALA A 119 -12.19 -3.88 -1.35
N ARG A 120 -12.78 -5.08 -1.23
CA ARG A 120 -12.73 -6.12 -2.27
C ARG A 120 -13.40 -5.72 -3.59
N ASN A 121 -14.42 -4.86 -3.53
CA ASN A 121 -15.09 -4.33 -4.72
C ASN A 121 -14.33 -3.16 -5.36
N SER A 122 -13.19 -2.76 -4.77
CA SER A 122 -12.29 -1.75 -5.32
C SER A 122 -11.00 -2.41 -5.85
N SER A 123 -10.05 -1.61 -6.34
CA SER A 123 -8.75 -2.12 -6.81
C SER A 123 -7.71 -2.35 -5.70
N VAL A 124 -8.04 -2.03 -4.44
CA VAL A 124 -7.06 -2.11 -3.35
C VAL A 124 -6.82 -3.54 -2.91
N LYS A 125 -5.66 -3.77 -2.30
CA LYS A 125 -5.36 -4.99 -1.54
C LYS A 125 -5.86 -4.86 -0.11
N ALA A 126 -6.79 -5.72 0.29
CA ALA A 126 -7.36 -5.71 1.63
C ALA A 126 -6.62 -6.72 2.51
N MET A 127 -6.10 -6.28 3.65
CA MET A 127 -5.31 -7.09 4.58
C MET A 127 -5.81 -6.92 6.01
N ILE A 128 -5.41 -7.81 6.91
CA ILE A 128 -5.57 -7.63 8.36
C ILE A 128 -4.22 -7.53 9.06
N SER A 129 -4.18 -6.80 10.16
CA SER A 129 -3.01 -6.73 11.04
C SER A 129 -3.17 -7.65 12.24
N MET A 130 -2.20 -8.54 12.45
CA MET A 130 -2.06 -9.28 13.70
C MET A 130 -1.44 -8.35 14.76
N ALA A 131 -2.28 -7.77 15.61
CA ALA A 131 -1.91 -6.76 16.60
C ALA A 131 -2.08 -7.27 18.03
N MET A 132 -1.36 -6.64 18.96
CA MET A 132 -1.26 -7.10 20.35
C MET A 132 -2.60 -7.07 21.08
N GLY A 133 -2.98 -8.23 21.63
CA GLY A 133 -4.10 -8.39 22.56
C GLY A 133 -3.74 -9.04 23.90
N GLY A 134 -2.49 -9.49 24.04
CA GLY A 134 -1.91 -10.22 25.17
C GLY A 134 -0.39 -10.31 25.01
N SER A 135 0.25 -11.33 25.59
CA SER A 135 1.69 -11.57 25.37
C SER A 135 1.93 -12.17 23.98
N MET A 136 2.11 -11.29 22.98
CA MET A 136 2.58 -11.65 21.64
C MET A 136 3.83 -12.54 21.73
N ALA A 137 4.77 -12.19 22.61
CA ALA A 137 5.97 -12.98 22.89
C ALA A 137 5.64 -14.41 23.29
N ASP A 138 4.74 -14.63 24.26
CA ASP A 138 4.40 -15.98 24.72
C ASP A 138 3.66 -16.80 23.66
N THR A 139 2.78 -16.14 22.89
CA THR A 139 2.00 -16.80 21.83
C THR A 139 2.92 -17.29 20.71
N VAL A 140 3.86 -16.44 20.30
CA VAL A 140 4.81 -16.75 19.22
C VAL A 140 5.88 -17.73 19.71
N ALA A 141 6.26 -17.71 20.98
CA ALA A 141 7.23 -18.64 21.55
C ALA A 141 6.74 -20.10 21.64
N ASP A 142 5.46 -20.32 21.92
CA ASP A 142 4.88 -21.66 22.04
C ASP A 142 4.44 -22.18 20.65
N PRO A 143 5.00 -23.30 20.13
CA PRO A 143 4.62 -23.84 18.83
C PRO A 143 3.14 -24.20 18.69
N ASN A 144 2.47 -24.63 19.76
CA ASN A 144 1.05 -24.96 19.72
C ASN A 144 0.20 -23.70 19.63
N ARG A 145 0.50 -22.67 20.44
CA ARG A 145 -0.22 -21.39 20.38
C ARG A 145 0.06 -20.66 19.06
N ARG A 146 1.29 -20.72 18.57
CA ARG A 146 1.66 -20.18 17.25
C ARG A 146 0.91 -20.90 16.13
N LYS A 147 0.74 -22.22 16.19
CA LYS A 147 -0.10 -22.97 15.25
C LYS A 147 -1.56 -22.50 15.29
N VAL A 148 -2.14 -22.32 16.49
CA VAL A 148 -3.51 -21.79 16.64
C VAL A 148 -3.62 -20.39 16.03
N LEU A 149 -2.63 -19.53 16.25
CA LEU A 149 -2.55 -18.21 15.63
C LEU A 149 -2.55 -18.29 14.10
N LEU A 150 -1.66 -19.10 13.52
CA LEU A 150 -1.58 -19.27 12.07
C LEU A 150 -2.88 -19.80 11.46
N ASP A 151 -3.51 -20.77 12.13
CA ASP A 151 -4.79 -21.33 11.66
C ASP A 151 -5.93 -20.33 11.79
N SER A 152 -6.00 -19.58 12.89
CA SER A 152 -7.02 -18.54 13.11
C SER A 152 -6.89 -17.41 12.10
N VAL A 153 -5.67 -16.92 11.85
CA VAL A 153 -5.38 -15.89 10.83
C VAL A 153 -5.74 -16.41 9.44
N ASN A 154 -5.38 -17.65 9.12
CA ASN A 154 -5.77 -18.25 7.84
C ASN A 154 -7.29 -18.28 7.68
N THR A 155 -8.03 -18.80 8.64
CA THR A 155 -9.50 -18.84 8.57
C THR A 155 -10.05 -17.43 8.35
N PHE A 156 -9.56 -16.44 9.11
CA PHE A 156 -10.00 -15.06 8.96
C PHE A 156 -9.73 -14.48 7.57
N VAL A 157 -8.53 -14.70 7.02
CA VAL A 157 -8.14 -14.25 5.68
C VAL A 157 -8.98 -14.94 4.60
N GLN A 158 -9.21 -16.24 4.71
CA GLN A 158 -9.99 -17.00 3.73
C GLN A 158 -11.48 -16.63 3.76
N ASP A 159 -12.10 -16.62 4.95
CA ASP A 159 -13.53 -16.34 5.14
C ASP A 159 -13.91 -14.94 4.64
N ASN A 160 -12.97 -14.00 4.74
CA ASN A 160 -13.15 -12.61 4.30
C ASN A 160 -12.49 -12.30 2.95
N SER A 161 -11.97 -13.31 2.25
CA SER A 161 -11.33 -13.17 0.93
C SER A 161 -10.31 -12.02 0.88
N LEU A 162 -9.45 -11.95 1.90
CA LEU A 162 -8.42 -10.93 2.03
C LEU A 162 -7.18 -11.30 1.22
N ASP A 163 -6.41 -10.28 0.81
CA ASP A 163 -5.18 -10.42 0.04
C ASP A 163 -3.94 -10.71 0.90
N GLY A 164 -4.01 -10.57 2.23
CA GLY A 164 -2.81 -10.73 3.04
C GLY A 164 -2.94 -10.40 4.52
N VAL A 165 -1.78 -10.43 5.17
CA VAL A 165 -1.61 -10.22 6.62
C VAL A 165 -0.43 -9.29 6.91
N ASP A 166 -0.59 -8.42 7.89
CA ASP A 166 0.47 -7.59 8.45
C ASP A 166 0.87 -8.09 9.85
N ILE A 167 2.16 -8.12 10.12
CA ILE A 167 2.72 -8.44 11.43
C ILE A 167 2.93 -7.13 12.21
N PHE A 168 2.09 -6.89 13.21
CA PHE A 168 2.16 -5.71 14.07
C PHE A 168 2.62 -6.08 15.48
N TRP A 169 3.94 -6.20 15.65
CA TRP A 169 4.57 -6.44 16.95
C TRP A 169 5.52 -5.28 17.31
N LYS A 170 5.08 -4.45 18.26
CA LYS A 170 5.80 -3.25 18.73
C LYS A 170 6.20 -3.38 20.21
N TRP A 171 7.42 -3.77 20.56
CA TRP A 171 8.47 -4.38 19.71
C TRP A 171 8.95 -5.69 20.36
N PRO A 172 9.45 -6.67 19.58
CA PRO A 172 10.18 -7.81 20.16
C PRO A 172 11.43 -7.30 20.91
N GLU A 173 11.63 -7.76 22.15
CA GLU A 173 12.64 -7.17 23.05
C GLU A 173 13.90 -8.03 23.17
N THR A 174 13.73 -9.36 23.21
CA THR A 174 14.80 -10.32 23.44
C THR A 174 15.25 -11.02 22.15
N GLU A 175 16.48 -11.54 22.13
CA GLU A 175 16.97 -12.40 21.03
C GLU A 175 16.02 -13.57 20.72
N ARG A 176 15.37 -14.10 21.77
CA ARG A 176 14.35 -15.14 21.62
C ARG A 176 13.12 -14.61 20.88
N ASP A 177 12.66 -13.42 21.20
CA ASP A 177 11.53 -12.79 20.50
C ASP A 177 11.84 -12.56 19.02
N HIS A 178 13.06 -12.10 18.72
CA HIS A 178 13.53 -11.91 17.34
C HIS A 178 13.56 -13.22 16.55
N SER A 179 14.13 -14.28 17.11
CA SER A 179 14.15 -15.61 16.47
C SER A 179 12.74 -16.19 16.28
N ASN A 180 11.86 -16.02 17.28
CA ASN A 180 10.47 -16.45 17.22
C ASN A 180 9.67 -15.67 16.16
N LEU A 181 9.93 -14.37 16.02
CA LEU A 181 9.33 -13.53 14.98
C LEU A 181 9.71 -14.02 13.57
N ILE A 182 10.98 -14.36 13.33
CA ILE A 182 11.42 -14.93 12.04
C ILE A 182 10.76 -16.29 11.79
N THR A 183 10.66 -17.12 12.83
CA THR A 183 9.98 -18.42 12.75
C THR A 183 8.51 -18.23 12.34
N LEU A 184 7.80 -17.31 13.01
CA LEU A 184 6.42 -16.95 12.66
C LEU A 184 6.32 -16.45 11.22
N ALA A 185 7.20 -15.57 10.76
CA ALA A 185 7.17 -15.05 9.40
C ALA A 185 7.38 -16.16 8.34
N LYS A 186 8.28 -17.11 8.60
CA LYS A 186 8.50 -18.27 7.72
C LYS A 186 7.27 -19.18 7.67
N GLU A 187 6.67 -19.49 8.82
CA GLU A 187 5.46 -20.30 8.89
C GLU A 187 4.25 -19.59 8.26
N LEU A 188 4.11 -18.27 8.45
CA LEU A 188 3.12 -17.45 7.74
C LEU A 188 3.34 -17.52 6.23
N ARG A 189 4.56 -17.37 5.73
CA ARG A 189 4.83 -17.46 4.29
C ARG A 189 4.52 -18.84 3.72
N GLN A 190 4.72 -19.91 4.48
CA GLN A 190 4.31 -21.26 4.07
C GLN A 190 2.78 -21.38 4.00
N ARG A 191 2.05 -20.79 4.96
CA ARG A 191 0.59 -20.78 5.00
C ARG A 191 -0.03 -19.89 3.93
N PHE A 192 0.65 -18.79 3.60
CA PHE A 192 0.25 -17.76 2.66
C PHE A 192 1.30 -17.62 1.54
N PRO A 193 1.40 -18.64 0.65
CA PRO A 193 2.23 -18.54 -0.54
C PRO A 193 1.72 -17.41 -1.44
N LYS A 194 2.55 -16.95 -2.38
CA LYS A 194 2.10 -15.98 -3.39
C LYS A 194 0.82 -16.51 -4.09
N PRO A 195 -0.18 -15.65 -4.35
CA PRO A 195 -0.12 -14.19 -4.38
C PRO A 195 -0.42 -13.47 -3.05
N TYR A 196 -0.58 -14.17 -1.92
CA TYR A 196 -0.84 -13.51 -0.63
C TYR A 196 0.31 -12.60 -0.21
N ILE A 197 -0.06 -11.45 0.35
CA ILE A 197 0.84 -10.40 0.77
C ILE A 197 1.13 -10.55 2.26
N ILE A 198 2.40 -10.43 2.63
CA ILE A 198 2.81 -10.33 4.04
C ILE A 198 3.57 -9.02 4.21
N SER A 199 3.18 -8.21 5.18
CA SER A 199 3.93 -7.02 5.58
C SER A 199 4.27 -7.04 7.07
N GLN A 200 5.12 -6.11 7.50
CA GLN A 200 5.44 -5.96 8.91
C GLN A 200 5.72 -4.50 9.25
N LEU A 201 5.24 -4.03 10.41
CA LEU A 201 5.74 -2.82 11.04
C LEU A 201 7.11 -3.06 11.71
N VAL A 202 8.10 -2.24 11.36
CA VAL A 202 9.48 -2.34 11.86
C VAL A 202 9.91 -1.08 12.61
N PRO A 203 10.81 -1.19 13.61
CA PRO A 203 11.11 -0.09 14.51
C PRO A 203 11.86 1.06 13.83
N PRO A 204 11.74 2.29 14.36
CA PRO A 204 12.53 3.44 13.93
C PRO A 204 14.04 3.23 14.14
N SER A 205 14.38 2.49 15.20
CA SER A 205 15.74 2.15 15.60
C SER A 205 15.89 0.62 15.69
N PRO A 206 16.15 -0.09 14.59
CA PRO A 206 16.36 -1.52 14.67
C PRO A 206 17.64 -1.81 15.45
N LYS A 207 17.52 -2.51 16.59
CA LYS A 207 18.68 -3.02 17.35
C LYS A 207 19.45 -4.10 16.56
N GLN A 208 18.76 -4.80 15.66
CA GLN A 208 19.30 -5.89 14.85
C GLN A 208 18.95 -5.66 13.38
N LEU A 209 19.86 -5.04 12.64
CA LEU A 209 19.68 -4.78 11.21
C LEU A 209 19.69 -6.09 10.40
N ASP A 210 20.51 -7.09 10.77
CA ASP A 210 20.52 -8.41 10.13
C ASP A 210 19.17 -9.12 10.18
N LEU A 211 18.46 -9.01 11.30
CA LEU A 211 17.10 -9.54 11.45
C LEU A 211 16.15 -8.91 10.43
N GLN A 212 16.24 -7.58 10.24
CA GLN A 212 15.39 -6.87 9.27
C GLN A 212 15.71 -7.27 7.84
N LYS A 213 16.98 -7.55 7.54
CA LYS A 213 17.41 -8.10 6.25
C LYS A 213 16.78 -9.47 5.98
N GLU A 214 16.95 -10.42 6.90
CA GLU A 214 16.35 -11.76 6.78
C GLU A 214 14.83 -11.67 6.64
N MET A 215 14.20 -10.86 7.48
CA MET A 215 12.76 -10.62 7.42
C MET A 215 12.32 -10.08 6.06
N SER A 216 13.07 -9.13 5.50
CA SER A 216 12.78 -8.55 4.18
C SER A 216 12.83 -9.58 3.04
N GLU A 217 13.52 -10.71 3.22
CA GLU A 217 13.54 -11.80 2.23
C GLU A 217 12.26 -12.65 2.30
N ILE A 218 11.59 -12.68 3.46
CA ILE A 218 10.38 -13.48 3.72
C ILE A 218 9.10 -12.71 3.35
N VAL A 219 9.04 -11.42 3.70
CA VAL A 219 7.86 -10.58 3.54
C VAL A 219 7.88 -9.78 2.23
N ASP A 220 6.72 -9.26 1.82
CA ASP A 220 6.56 -8.44 0.63
C ASP A 220 7.15 -7.05 0.83
N PHE A 221 6.86 -6.42 1.97
CA PHE A 221 7.36 -5.10 2.31
C PHE A 221 7.38 -4.84 3.83
N LEU A 222 8.22 -3.89 4.24
CA LEU A 222 8.36 -3.41 5.61
C LEU A 222 7.80 -1.99 5.73
N ASN A 223 7.09 -1.73 6.81
CA ASN A 223 6.54 -0.43 7.18
C ASN A 223 7.44 0.17 8.28
N VAL A 224 8.33 1.11 7.92
CA VAL A 224 9.32 1.68 8.85
C VAL A 224 8.68 2.79 9.68
N ASP A 225 8.57 2.57 10.99
CA ASP A 225 7.84 3.43 11.93
C ASP A 225 8.60 4.73 12.27
N VAL A 226 8.53 5.71 11.36
CA VAL A 226 9.18 7.03 11.47
C VAL A 226 8.18 8.18 11.66
N ASP A 227 6.95 7.84 12.04
CA ASP A 227 5.84 8.78 12.11
C ASP A 227 5.96 9.80 13.26
N HIS A 228 6.63 9.46 14.37
CA HIS A 228 6.79 10.32 15.55
C HIS A 228 8.03 11.23 15.50
N TYR A 229 8.67 11.39 14.34
CA TYR A 229 9.85 12.25 14.16
C TYR A 229 9.50 13.73 13.87
N PHE A 230 8.50 14.28 14.55
CA PHE A 230 8.14 15.70 14.50
C PHE A 230 7.99 16.30 15.92
N GLY A 231 8.14 17.61 16.06
CA GLY A 231 7.99 18.32 17.35
C GLY A 231 9.27 18.53 18.15
N VAL A 232 9.23 18.33 19.46
CA VAL A 232 10.24 18.84 20.41
C VAL A 232 11.51 17.99 20.52
N LYS A 233 11.50 16.78 19.99
CA LYS A 233 12.63 15.84 20.14
C LYS A 233 13.90 16.23 19.34
N PHE A 234 14.06 17.50 18.97
CA PHE A 234 15.09 18.00 18.06
C PHE A 234 16.02 19.08 18.61
N TYR A 235 15.87 19.50 19.87
CA TYR A 235 16.58 20.66 20.42
C TYR A 235 17.34 20.36 21.72
N GLU A 236 17.97 19.20 21.83
CA GLU A 236 19.16 19.15 22.68
C GLU A 236 20.37 19.59 21.85
N ASN A 237 20.95 20.72 22.28
CA ASN A 237 22.30 21.15 21.94
C ASN A 237 23.29 20.05 22.35
N ASN A 238 23.47 19.06 21.49
CA ASN A 238 24.64 18.22 21.29
C ASN A 238 24.30 17.27 20.15
N TYR A 239 25.27 17.01 19.29
CA TYR A 239 25.26 16.10 18.13
C TYR A 239 24.91 14.62 18.46
N ASN A 240 24.15 14.33 19.53
CA ASN A 240 24.06 13.04 20.19
C ASN A 240 22.63 12.44 20.30
N TRP A 241 21.62 12.95 19.60
CA TRP A 241 20.39 12.17 19.39
C TRP A 241 20.33 11.61 17.95
N PRO A 242 20.24 10.28 17.77
CA PRO A 242 20.86 9.64 16.61
C PRO A 242 19.91 9.43 15.44
N GLU A 243 18.64 9.83 15.51
CA GLU A 243 17.62 9.35 14.55
C GLU A 243 16.74 10.46 13.99
N ARG A 244 16.88 10.65 12.69
CA ARG A 244 15.99 11.43 11.83
C ARG A 244 15.37 10.44 10.85
N THR A 245 14.23 10.78 10.27
CA THR A 245 13.64 10.00 9.17
C THR A 245 14.70 9.60 8.15
N ASP A 246 15.57 10.53 7.75
CA ASP A 246 16.63 10.26 6.78
C ASP A 246 17.63 9.21 7.25
N LYS A 247 18.16 9.36 8.47
CA LYS A 247 19.15 8.43 9.04
C LYS A 247 18.54 7.04 9.29
N THR A 248 17.29 6.96 9.71
CA THR A 248 16.59 5.68 9.88
C THR A 248 16.39 4.98 8.54
N MET A 249 15.86 5.68 7.53
CA MET A 249 15.67 5.08 6.21
C MET A 249 17.00 4.69 5.56
N GLN A 250 18.06 5.47 5.78
CA GLN A 250 19.43 5.17 5.36
C GLN A 250 19.97 3.88 6.03
N LYS A 251 19.78 3.69 7.34
CA LYS A 251 20.18 2.45 8.03
C LYS A 251 19.52 1.21 7.42
N TYR A 252 18.19 1.26 7.20
CA TYR A 252 17.48 0.16 6.54
C TYR A 252 17.98 -0.08 5.12
N PHE A 253 18.24 1.00 4.36
CA PHE A 253 18.78 0.87 3.02
C PHE A 253 20.16 0.21 3.00
N CYS A 254 21.11 0.72 3.77
CA CYS A 254 22.49 0.23 3.74
C CYS A 254 22.59 -1.23 4.16
N GLN A 255 21.65 -1.70 4.98
CA GLN A 255 21.57 -3.11 5.34
C GLN A 255 20.91 -3.98 4.26
N MET A 256 19.79 -3.53 3.69
CA MET A 256 18.92 -4.35 2.85
C MET A 256 19.20 -4.22 1.35
N GLU A 257 19.81 -3.11 0.93
CA GLU A 257 20.05 -2.71 -0.46
C GLU A 257 18.79 -2.73 -1.34
N ASN A 258 17.60 -2.62 -0.73
CA ASN A 258 16.32 -2.71 -1.44
C ASN A 258 15.25 -1.75 -0.87
N LEU A 259 15.28 -0.51 -1.35
CA LEU A 259 14.29 0.50 -0.97
C LEU A 259 12.87 0.22 -1.46
N ASN A 260 12.71 -0.54 -2.54
CA ASN A 260 11.38 -0.83 -3.11
C ASN A 260 10.51 -1.64 -2.14
N LYS A 261 11.14 -2.38 -1.21
CA LYS A 261 10.44 -3.10 -0.13
C LYS A 261 10.09 -2.24 1.08
N LEU A 262 10.52 -0.98 1.16
CA LEU A 262 10.27 -0.13 2.32
C LEU A 262 9.08 0.80 2.09
N ASN A 263 8.27 0.99 3.12
CA ASN A 263 7.34 2.08 3.27
C ASN A 263 7.82 3.03 4.36
N MET A 264 7.72 4.34 4.09
CA MET A 264 7.81 5.36 5.12
C MET A 264 6.46 5.48 5.84
N VAL A 265 6.41 5.18 7.14
CA VAL A 265 5.20 5.39 7.95
C VAL A 265 5.08 6.85 8.36
N PHE A 266 3.86 7.39 8.33
CA PHE A 266 3.55 8.72 8.85
C PHE A 266 2.15 8.73 9.49
N SER A 267 1.90 9.75 10.32
CA SER A 267 0.64 9.90 11.06
C SER A 267 0.10 11.32 10.91
N ALA A 268 -1.20 11.47 10.61
CA ALA A 268 -1.87 12.77 10.52
C ALA A 268 -2.38 13.18 11.90
N ILE A 269 -1.44 13.54 12.77
CA ILE A 269 -1.69 13.87 14.17
C ILE A 269 -1.02 15.19 14.56
N GLY A 270 -1.51 15.77 15.65
CA GLY A 270 -0.86 16.85 16.36
C GLY A 270 -0.59 16.47 17.81
N VAL A 271 0.55 16.89 18.32
CA VAL A 271 1.01 16.67 19.69
C VAL A 271 1.18 18.01 20.37
N THR A 272 0.56 18.17 21.54
CA THR A 272 0.68 19.39 22.33
C THR A 272 1.65 19.23 23.48
N TYR A 273 2.30 20.33 23.81
CA TYR A 273 3.23 20.45 24.91
C TYR A 273 2.96 21.74 25.67
N ASP A 274 2.89 21.64 27.00
CA ASP A 274 2.61 22.79 27.87
C ASP A 274 3.89 23.31 28.53
N ASN A 275 3.77 24.48 29.18
CA ASN A 275 4.84 25.13 29.94
C ASN A 275 6.07 25.51 29.10
N ILE A 276 5.88 25.77 27.80
CA ILE A 276 6.98 26.15 26.93
C ILE A 276 7.38 27.60 27.19
N ASN A 277 8.68 27.87 27.09
CA ASN A 277 9.26 29.19 27.25
C ASN A 277 9.75 29.70 25.89
N GLY A 278 8.89 30.44 25.19
CA GLY A 278 9.22 31.01 23.88
C GLY A 278 8.70 30.18 22.71
N ARG A 279 9.05 30.62 21.49
CA ARG A 279 8.64 29.97 20.23
C ARG A 279 9.48 28.75 19.87
N GLU A 280 10.71 28.69 20.40
CA GLU A 280 11.62 27.58 20.19
C GLU A 280 11.47 26.58 21.32
N LEU A 281 11.46 25.32 20.96
CA LEU A 281 11.33 24.23 21.89
C LEU A 281 12.70 23.81 22.38
N THR A 282 13.28 24.50 23.36
CA THR A 282 14.71 24.31 23.74
C THR A 282 14.99 23.18 24.75
N THR A 283 13.96 22.49 25.22
CA THR A 283 14.01 21.37 26.19
C THR A 283 12.95 20.35 25.81
N GLU A 284 12.98 19.09 26.26
CA GLU A 284 11.88 18.14 26.08
C GLU A 284 10.73 18.41 27.09
N PRO A 285 9.68 19.15 26.74
CA PRO A 285 8.55 19.38 27.62
C PRO A 285 7.70 18.12 27.73
N ALA A 286 6.98 18.01 28.84
CA ALA A 286 5.97 16.97 28.97
C ALA A 286 4.88 17.15 27.91
N ARG A 287 4.60 16.08 27.17
CA ARG A 287 3.44 16.02 26.27
C ARG A 287 2.16 16.23 27.08
N SER A 288 1.37 17.24 26.71
CA SER A 288 0.09 17.54 27.34
C SER A 288 -1.11 16.94 26.62
N GLY A 289 -0.95 16.58 25.35
CA GLY A 289 -2.05 16.10 24.55
C GLY A 289 -1.65 15.53 23.20
N TRP A 290 -2.65 14.94 22.57
CA TRP A 290 -2.56 14.34 21.25
C TRP A 290 -3.91 14.58 20.54
N HIS A 291 -3.87 14.78 19.23
CA HIS A 291 -5.02 15.11 18.41
C HIS A 291 -4.91 14.45 17.03
N PHE A 292 -5.97 13.81 16.54
CA PHE A 292 -6.09 13.54 15.10
C PHE A 292 -6.23 14.85 14.31
N TRP A 293 -5.75 14.86 13.07
CA TRP A 293 -5.89 15.98 12.13
C TRP A 293 -7.33 16.51 12.08
N ARG A 294 -8.31 15.61 11.86
CA ARG A 294 -9.75 15.95 11.85
C ARG A 294 -10.24 16.70 13.09
N ASN A 295 -9.58 16.53 14.23
CA ASN A 295 -10.00 17.09 15.51
C ASN A 295 -9.28 18.40 15.88
N LEU A 296 -8.23 18.81 15.17
CA LEU A 296 -7.43 19.99 15.50
C LEU A 296 -8.29 21.25 15.60
N LYS A 297 -9.11 21.52 14.57
CA LYS A 297 -10.00 22.69 14.53
C LYS A 297 -11.01 22.67 15.69
N ARG A 298 -11.62 21.52 15.96
CA ARG A 298 -12.58 21.35 17.08
C ARG A 298 -11.92 21.59 18.44
N HIS A 299 -10.64 21.24 18.58
CA HIS A 299 -9.86 21.50 19.78
C HIS A 299 -9.30 22.94 19.84
N GLY A 300 -9.69 23.80 18.91
CA GLY A 300 -9.35 25.23 18.91
C GLY A 300 -8.00 25.56 18.28
N TRP A 301 -7.42 24.64 17.50
CA TRP A 301 -6.21 24.90 16.72
C TRP A 301 -6.56 25.38 15.32
N ASP A 302 -6.14 26.59 14.98
CA ASP A 302 -6.25 27.14 13.64
C ASP A 302 -4.96 26.88 12.87
N VAL A 303 -4.95 25.81 12.07
CA VAL A 303 -3.80 25.36 11.29
C VAL A 303 -3.32 26.38 10.25
N SER A 304 -4.16 27.35 9.85
CA SER A 304 -3.76 28.43 8.95
C SER A 304 -2.75 29.40 9.58
N ARG A 305 -2.65 29.41 10.92
CA ARG A 305 -1.73 30.26 11.70
C ARG A 305 -0.41 29.54 12.01
N ALA A 306 -0.19 28.37 11.41
CA ALA A 306 1.01 27.61 11.63
C ALA A 306 2.25 28.35 11.16
N SER A 307 3.27 28.31 12.00
CA SER A 307 4.65 28.67 11.65
C SER A 307 5.37 27.43 11.12
N TRP A 308 6.50 27.65 10.45
CA TRP A 308 7.29 26.57 9.83
C TRP A 308 8.62 26.37 10.54
N ASN A 309 8.96 25.12 10.80
CA ASN A 309 10.31 24.74 11.23
C ASN A 309 11.09 24.18 10.03
N SER A 310 12.07 24.93 9.54
CA SER A 310 12.88 24.53 8.37
C SER A 310 13.92 23.45 8.66
N GLN A 311 14.20 23.15 9.93
CA GLN A 311 15.15 22.09 10.29
C GLN A 311 14.48 20.71 10.26
N THR A 312 13.22 20.64 10.67
CA THR A 312 12.43 19.41 10.69
C THR A 312 11.49 19.28 9.50
N ASN A 313 11.29 20.37 8.74
CA ASN A 313 10.28 20.47 7.69
C ASN A 313 8.86 20.13 8.19
N THR A 314 8.50 20.69 9.35
CA THR A 314 7.19 20.46 9.97
C THR A 314 6.55 21.77 10.42
N PRO A 315 5.22 21.88 10.37
CA PRO A 315 4.50 23.01 10.91
C PRO A 315 4.41 22.97 12.44
N TYR A 316 4.19 24.13 13.03
CA TYR A 316 3.87 24.25 14.45
C TYR A 316 3.00 25.46 14.77
N ILE A 317 2.32 25.44 15.92
CA ILE A 317 1.63 26.61 16.46
C ILE A 317 2.13 26.88 17.88
N TRP A 318 2.64 28.08 18.12
CA TRP A 318 2.98 28.56 19.45
C TRP A 318 1.88 29.47 20.00
N ASN A 319 1.21 29.04 21.08
CA ASN A 319 0.25 29.87 21.80
C ASN A 319 0.91 30.50 23.04
N GLN A 320 1.32 31.76 22.90
CA GLN A 320 2.01 32.51 23.96
C GLN A 320 1.15 32.67 25.23
N ASN A 321 -0.16 32.87 25.10
CA ASN A 321 -1.05 33.11 26.24
C ASN A 321 -1.24 31.86 27.10
N ARG A 322 -1.35 30.69 26.44
CA ARG A 322 -1.51 29.39 27.12
C ARG A 322 -0.18 28.74 27.48
N ARG A 323 0.91 29.25 26.92
CA ARG A 323 2.23 28.62 26.91
C ARG A 323 2.20 27.18 26.37
N THR A 324 1.38 26.96 25.33
CA THR A 324 1.21 25.65 24.68
C THR A 324 1.75 25.66 23.26
N TYR A 325 2.49 24.62 22.91
CA TYR A 325 3.02 24.39 21.56
C TYR A 325 2.32 23.18 20.93
N LEU A 326 1.85 23.32 19.68
CA LEU A 326 1.37 22.21 18.86
C LEU A 326 2.41 21.89 17.78
N ALA A 327 2.94 20.67 17.79
CA ALA A 327 3.67 20.09 16.67
C ALA A 327 2.75 19.15 15.91
N PHE A 328 2.69 19.21 14.58
CA PHE A 328 1.75 18.42 13.81
C PHE A 328 2.23 18.23 12.37
N GLU A 329 1.50 17.43 11.59
CA GLU A 329 1.66 17.32 10.15
C GLU A 329 0.63 18.20 9.41
N ASN A 330 1.02 18.76 8.28
CA ASN A 330 0.10 19.39 7.33
C ASN A 330 0.43 18.97 5.89
N GLU A 331 -0.33 19.50 4.92
CA GLU A 331 -0.15 19.20 3.51
C GLU A 331 1.30 19.47 3.07
N ARG A 332 1.87 20.61 3.49
CA ARG A 332 3.25 20.98 3.16
C ARG A 332 4.29 19.99 3.72
N SER A 333 4.16 19.53 4.96
CA SER A 333 5.12 18.55 5.50
C SER A 333 4.96 17.17 4.84
N LEU A 334 3.75 16.80 4.45
CA LEU A 334 3.53 15.57 3.67
C LEU A 334 4.04 15.67 2.24
N GLU A 335 3.94 16.83 1.58
CA GLU A 335 4.56 17.08 0.27
C GLU A 335 6.09 16.88 0.31
N GLU A 336 6.76 17.36 1.37
CA GLU A 336 8.21 17.14 1.58
C GLU A 336 8.53 15.64 1.76
N LYS A 337 7.67 14.88 2.45
CA LYS A 337 7.84 13.42 2.59
C LYS A 337 7.57 12.66 1.30
N VAL A 338 6.56 13.07 0.53
CA VAL A 338 6.32 12.53 -0.82
C VAL A 338 7.54 12.77 -1.69
N LYS A 339 8.05 14.01 -1.72
CA LYS A 339 9.28 14.36 -2.44
C LYS A 339 10.44 13.49 -1.99
N TYR A 340 10.64 13.30 -0.68
CA TYR A 340 11.66 12.43 -0.13
C TYR A 340 11.54 10.98 -0.63
N VAL A 341 10.34 10.40 -0.58
CA VAL A 341 10.06 9.03 -1.05
C VAL A 341 10.34 8.88 -2.54
N MET A 342 9.99 9.88 -3.34
CA MET A 342 10.21 9.90 -4.77
C MET A 342 11.70 10.07 -5.12
N ASP A 343 12.37 11.07 -4.53
CA ASP A 343 13.78 11.40 -4.78
C ASP A 343 14.72 10.25 -4.38
N ARG A 344 14.36 9.49 -3.33
CA ARG A 344 15.13 8.32 -2.87
C ARG A 344 14.64 7.00 -3.44
N ASN A 345 13.60 7.01 -4.26
CA ASN A 345 12.99 5.79 -4.81
C ASN A 345 12.60 4.77 -3.72
N ILE A 346 12.06 5.24 -2.60
CA ILE A 346 11.46 4.39 -1.56
C ILE A 346 10.22 3.72 -2.12
N GLY A 347 9.92 2.48 -1.69
CA GLY A 347 8.86 1.66 -2.24
C GLY A 347 7.45 2.20 -2.03
N GLY A 348 7.25 3.04 -1.02
CA GLY A 348 5.95 3.65 -0.75
C GLY A 348 5.84 4.40 0.56
N MET A 349 4.61 4.68 0.94
CA MET A 349 4.20 5.35 2.17
C MET A 349 3.12 4.53 2.87
N MET A 350 3.12 4.59 4.20
CA MET A 350 2.14 3.93 5.06
C MET A 350 1.48 4.97 5.97
N PHE A 351 0.16 5.12 5.88
CA PHE A 351 -0.61 6.06 6.69
C PHE A 351 -1.10 5.36 7.96
N TYR A 352 -0.56 5.75 9.11
CA TYR A 352 -1.00 5.34 10.45
C TYR A 352 -1.80 6.50 11.09
N GLU A 353 -3.12 6.52 11.14
CA GLU A 353 -4.11 5.64 10.53
C GLU A 353 -5.09 6.50 9.73
N ILE A 354 -5.73 5.97 8.69
CA ILE A 354 -6.52 6.78 7.75
C ILE A 354 -7.72 7.47 8.41
N ASN A 355 -8.25 6.90 9.49
CA ASN A 355 -9.32 7.49 10.30
C ASN A 355 -8.90 8.78 11.02
N SER A 356 -7.59 9.09 11.06
CA SER A 356 -7.08 10.35 11.59
C SER A 356 -7.27 11.53 10.64
N ASP A 357 -7.38 11.26 9.33
CA ASP A 357 -7.59 12.27 8.29
C ASP A 357 -9.01 12.83 8.34
N ASP A 358 -9.25 13.96 7.69
CA ASP A 358 -10.58 14.57 7.58
C ASP A 358 -11.43 13.96 6.45
N ASP A 359 -12.69 14.36 6.38
CA ASP A 359 -13.65 13.83 5.40
C ASP A 359 -13.33 14.31 3.96
N GLU A 360 -12.49 15.35 3.83
CA GLU A 360 -11.98 15.85 2.54
C GLU A 360 -10.76 15.04 2.06
N ASN A 361 -10.27 14.10 2.89
CA ASN A 361 -9.07 13.30 2.64
C ASN A 361 -7.83 14.17 2.44
N THR A 362 -7.72 15.28 3.18
CA THR A 362 -6.67 16.29 3.01
C THR A 362 -5.27 15.66 2.98
N MET A 363 -4.95 14.81 3.96
CA MET A 363 -3.62 14.20 4.06
C MET A 363 -3.44 13.04 3.08
N LEU A 364 -4.48 12.23 2.88
CA LEU A 364 -4.45 11.12 1.94
C LEU A 364 -4.27 11.59 0.49
N ASN A 365 -4.94 12.68 0.09
CA ASN A 365 -4.82 13.24 -1.25
C ASN A 365 -3.39 13.67 -1.56
N VAL A 366 -2.67 14.24 -0.58
CA VAL A 366 -1.26 14.61 -0.72
C VAL A 366 -0.39 13.38 -0.97
N ILE A 367 -0.49 12.34 -0.12
CA ILE A 367 0.37 11.15 -0.31
C ILE A 367 0.03 10.36 -1.57
N ALA A 368 -1.24 10.40 -2.02
CA ALA A 368 -1.67 9.70 -3.23
C ALA A 368 -0.98 10.24 -4.49
N THR A 369 -0.47 11.47 -4.46
CA THR A 369 0.34 12.04 -5.57
C THR A 369 1.60 11.22 -5.85
N ALA A 370 2.16 10.52 -4.85
CA ALA A 370 3.31 9.64 -5.04
C ALA A 370 3.03 8.45 -5.98
N ARG A 371 1.75 8.13 -6.27
CA ARG A 371 1.38 7.12 -7.28
C ARG A 371 1.67 7.58 -8.70
N GLN A 372 1.63 8.88 -8.95
CA GLN A 372 1.83 9.46 -10.27
C GLN A 372 3.33 9.75 -10.47
N CYS A 373 4.09 8.75 -10.90
CA CYS A 373 5.47 9.03 -11.29
C CYS A 373 5.55 9.86 -12.56
N ALA A 374 6.21 11.02 -12.49
CA ALA A 374 6.78 11.66 -13.65
C ALA A 374 7.91 10.79 -14.21
N GLY A 375 7.83 10.46 -15.50
CA GLY A 375 8.80 9.59 -16.17
C GLY A 375 10.24 10.06 -16.02
N LYS A 376 11.16 9.09 -15.89
CA LYS A 376 12.62 9.21 -15.71
C LYS A 376 13.10 9.53 -14.27
N SER A 377 12.52 8.94 -13.23
CA SER A 377 13.35 8.69 -12.03
C SER A 377 14.37 7.62 -12.41
N SER A 378 15.64 8.01 -12.53
CA SER A 378 16.73 7.06 -12.66
C SER A 378 16.65 6.07 -11.48
N ASN A 379 16.70 4.77 -11.73
CA ASN A 379 16.84 3.72 -10.70
C ASN A 379 18.11 3.88 -9.83
N SER A 380 18.90 4.95 -9.98
CA SER A 380 20.05 5.24 -9.13
C SER A 380 19.59 5.83 -7.80
N ILE A 381 19.38 4.94 -6.84
CA ILE A 381 19.28 5.25 -5.42
C ILE A 381 20.65 5.73 -4.93
N LYS A 382 20.70 6.82 -4.16
CA LYS A 382 21.93 7.31 -3.52
C LYS A 382 21.67 7.66 -2.07
N PHE A 383 21.59 6.65 -1.23
CA PHE A 383 22.03 6.84 0.15
C PHE A 383 23.52 6.55 0.18
N ASP A 384 24.27 7.44 0.81
CA ASP A 384 25.64 7.17 1.19
C ASP A 384 25.62 6.17 2.35
N CYS A 385 26.45 5.12 2.32
CA CYS A 385 26.55 4.18 3.43
C CYS A 385 27.84 4.38 4.24
N ASP A 386 28.64 5.39 3.89
CA ASP A 386 29.83 5.75 4.63
C ASP A 386 29.43 6.32 6.01
N GLY A 387 29.87 5.66 7.09
CA GLY A 387 29.65 6.12 8.47
C GLY A 387 28.30 5.74 9.10
N ILE A 388 27.53 4.86 8.46
CA ILE A 388 26.45 4.07 9.09
C ILE A 388 27.06 2.84 9.75
#